data_AF-A0AAD9K6L1-F1
#
_entry.id   AF-A0AAD9K6L1-F1
#
_cell.length_a   1.000
_cell.length_b   1.000
_cell.length_c   1.000
_cell.angle_alpha   90.00
_cell.angle_beta   90.00
_cell.angle_gamma   90.00
#
_symmetry.space_group_name_H-M   'P 1'
#
loop_
_entity.id
_entity.type
_entity.pdbx_description
1 polymer ?
#
loop_
_entity_poly.entity_id
_entity_poly.type
_entity_poly.pdbx_seq_one_letter_code
_entity_poly.pdbx_strand_id
1 'polypeptide(L)'
;MATSLSLGDSGDKSDAESKPRSRAFTTFCETTTFHGLRNVAETIWMSIVVITTLVFMYQCQDLVRLYLRRPVRMTMTMSRQAPVVFPAVTICNQNAFRLVAAAENGSYGWLDDMYSRTDKSTFNYTKWNVSNVSMRDVYLQFAHLQEDMIAS
;
A
#
# COMPACT_ATOMS: atom_id res chain seq x y z
N MET A 1 -32.62 -87.04 19.56
CA MET A 1 -33.11 -86.96 20.96
C MET A 1 -32.15 -86.00 21.67
N ALA A 2 -32.52 -84.81 22.13
CA ALA A 2 -33.72 -84.45 22.89
C ALA A 2 -34.28 -83.06 22.52
N THR A 3 -35.61 -82.99 22.61
CA THR A 3 -36.55 -81.85 22.81
C THR A 3 -36.19 -81.08 24.12
N SER A 4 -36.59 -79.84 24.43
CA SER A 4 -37.68 -78.93 24.05
C SER A 4 -37.49 -77.53 24.70
N LEU A 5 -38.02 -76.47 24.05
CA LEU A 5 -38.68 -75.22 24.54
C LEU A 5 -38.63 -74.84 26.04
N SER A 6 -38.34 -73.57 26.39
CA SER A 6 -39.35 -72.47 26.52
C SER A 6 -38.76 -71.18 27.14
N LEU A 7 -39.53 -70.10 26.94
CA LEU A 7 -39.39 -68.66 27.22
C LEU A 7 -38.82 -68.22 28.57
N GLY A 8 -38.25 -67.00 28.57
CA GLY A 8 -38.07 -66.17 29.76
C GLY A 8 -37.50 -64.79 29.43
N ASP A 9 -38.36 -63.91 28.89
CA ASP A 9 -38.17 -62.46 28.88
C ASP A 9 -38.14 -61.90 30.31
N SER A 10 -37.22 -60.98 30.61
CA SER A 10 -37.33 -59.88 31.58
C SER A 10 -35.96 -59.54 32.16
N GLY A 11 -35.47 -58.34 31.84
CA GLY A 11 -34.30 -57.82 32.54
C GLY A 11 -33.73 -56.51 32.02
N ASP A 12 -34.51 -55.66 31.35
CA ASP A 12 -34.18 -54.25 31.19
C ASP A 12 -34.10 -53.61 32.57
N LYS A 13 -32.88 -53.34 33.05
CA LYS A 13 -32.66 -52.47 34.20
C LYS A 13 -31.47 -51.56 33.97
N SER A 14 -31.81 -50.29 34.19
CA SER A 14 -30.99 -49.16 34.60
C SER A 14 -29.97 -48.68 33.59
N ASP A 15 -30.34 -47.64 32.85
CA ASP A 15 -29.55 -46.40 32.67
C ASP A 15 -30.44 -45.31 32.04
N ALA A 16 -31.51 -44.93 32.75
CA ALA A 16 -32.50 -43.97 32.28
C ALA A 16 -32.58 -42.74 33.18
N GLU A 17 -31.46 -42.04 33.43
CA GLU A 17 -31.54 -40.66 33.94
C GLU A 17 -30.26 -39.82 33.70
N SER A 18 -29.71 -39.82 32.48
CA SER A 18 -28.84 -38.72 32.08
C SER A 18 -28.96 -38.34 30.60
N LYS A 19 -29.76 -37.29 30.38
CA LYS A 19 -29.68 -36.27 29.31
C LYS A 19 -30.17 -36.64 27.89
N PRO A 20 -31.46 -36.39 27.55
CA PRO A 20 -31.91 -36.30 26.15
C PRO A 20 -31.08 -35.32 25.28
N ARG A 21 -30.44 -34.33 25.91
CA ARG A 21 -29.51 -33.38 25.26
C ARG A 21 -28.23 -34.02 24.71
N SER A 22 -27.67 -35.05 25.34
CA SER A 22 -26.44 -35.68 24.83
C SER A 22 -26.71 -36.48 23.57
N ARG A 23 -27.84 -37.22 23.53
CA ARG A 23 -28.30 -37.94 22.34
C ARG A 23 -28.61 -37.02 21.16
N ALA A 24 -29.28 -35.89 21.41
CA ALA A 24 -29.54 -34.90 20.35
C ALA A 24 -28.24 -34.33 19.75
N PHE A 25 -27.22 -34.11 20.60
CA PHE A 25 -25.92 -33.62 20.16
C PHE A 25 -25.14 -34.66 19.35
N THR A 26 -25.13 -35.94 19.78
CA THR A 26 -24.47 -37.01 19.01
C THR A 26 -25.13 -37.23 17.66
N THR A 27 -26.47 -37.23 17.60
CA THR A 27 -27.19 -37.34 16.32
C THR A 27 -26.89 -36.16 15.39
N PHE A 28 -26.73 -34.95 15.93
CA PHE A 28 -26.33 -33.78 15.15
C PHE A 28 -24.89 -33.91 14.62
N CYS A 29 -23.95 -34.35 15.46
CA CYS A 29 -22.55 -34.56 15.08
C CYS A 29 -22.37 -35.68 14.04
N GLU A 30 -23.29 -36.64 13.97
CA GLU A 30 -23.30 -37.71 12.97
C GLU A 30 -23.94 -37.31 11.63
N THR A 31 -24.87 -36.34 11.65
CA THR A 31 -25.62 -35.90 10.47
C THR A 31 -25.05 -34.65 9.81
N THR A 32 -24.13 -33.96 10.47
CA THR A 32 -23.47 -32.77 9.93
C THR A 32 -22.37 -33.12 8.91
N THR A 33 -22.10 -32.18 8.00
CA THR A 33 -21.02 -32.28 7.02
C THR A 33 -19.66 -31.84 7.58
N PHE A 34 -19.59 -31.47 8.87
CA PHE A 34 -18.34 -31.06 9.51
C PHE A 34 -17.42 -32.26 9.75
N HIS A 35 -16.34 -32.34 8.98
CA HIS A 35 -15.37 -33.42 9.08
C HIS A 35 -14.72 -33.47 10.47
N GLY A 36 -14.65 -34.67 11.05
CA GLY A 36 -14.07 -34.90 12.38
C GLY A 36 -15.05 -34.80 13.55
N LEU A 37 -16.25 -34.21 13.37
CA LEU A 37 -17.24 -34.09 14.45
C LEU A 37 -17.86 -35.44 14.87
N ARG A 38 -17.86 -36.41 13.96
CA ARG A 38 -18.33 -37.78 14.19
C ARG A 38 -17.44 -38.57 15.16
N ASN A 39 -16.15 -38.23 15.27
CA ASN A 39 -15.17 -38.95 16.10
C ASN A 39 -14.85 -38.20 17.41
N VAL A 40 -15.65 -37.19 17.77
CA VAL A 40 -15.45 -36.28 18.92
C VAL A 40 -15.47 -36.97 20.29
N ALA A 41 -15.94 -38.22 20.36
CA ALA A 41 -15.89 -39.01 21.58
C ALA A 41 -14.44 -39.37 22.01
N GLU A 42 -13.48 -39.33 21.08
CA GLU A 42 -12.07 -39.58 21.34
C GLU A 42 -11.33 -38.24 21.56
N THR A 43 -10.65 -38.11 22.70
CA THR A 43 -9.97 -36.87 23.13
C THR A 43 -8.92 -36.37 22.14
N ILE A 44 -8.31 -37.27 21.37
CA ILE A 44 -7.32 -36.96 20.34
C ILE A 44 -7.98 -36.28 19.12
N TRP A 45 -9.16 -36.74 18.71
CA TRP A 45 -9.87 -36.12 17.59
C TRP A 45 -10.37 -34.73 17.93
N MET A 46 -10.77 -34.51 19.19
CA MET A 46 -11.12 -33.19 19.68
C MET A 46 -9.95 -32.21 19.63
N SER A 47 -8.75 -32.62 20.05
CA SER A 47 -7.58 -31.74 19.99
C SER A 47 -7.21 -31.41 18.54
N ILE A 48 -7.28 -32.38 17.62
CA ILE A 48 -7.02 -32.18 16.18
C ILE A 48 -8.04 -31.21 15.57
N VAL A 49 -9.33 -31.38 15.86
CA VAL A 49 -10.39 -30.49 15.36
C VAL A 49 -10.20 -29.06 15.87
N VAL A 50 -9.84 -28.90 17.15
CA VAL A 50 -9.57 -27.58 17.73
C VAL A 50 -8.34 -26.93 17.08
N ILE A 51 -7.23 -27.67 16.94
CA ILE A 51 -5.99 -27.16 16.34
C ILE A 51 -6.21 -26.76 14.88
N THR A 52 -6.86 -27.61 14.09
CA THR A 52 -7.16 -27.31 12.67
C THR A 52 -8.09 -26.11 12.53
N THR A 53 -9.07 -25.96 13.41
CA THR A 53 -9.95 -24.78 13.45
C THR A 53 -9.18 -23.51 13.78
N LEU A 54 -8.27 -23.54 14.75
CA LEU A 54 -7.44 -22.37 15.11
C LEU A 54 -6.50 -21.97 13.97
N VAL A 55 -5.85 -22.93 13.33
CA VAL A 55 -4.97 -22.70 12.17
C VAL A 55 -5.77 -22.13 10.99
N PHE A 56 -6.96 -22.66 10.72
CA PHE A 56 -7.85 -22.15 9.69
C PHE A 56 -8.24 -20.69 9.97
N MET A 57 -8.66 -20.37 11.19
CA MET A 57 -9.02 -19.00 11.58
C MET A 57 -7.83 -18.04 11.45
N TYR A 58 -6.63 -18.47 11.82
CA TYR A 58 -5.41 -17.67 11.65
C TYR A 58 -5.14 -17.36 10.16
N GLN A 59 -5.25 -18.35 9.28
CA GLN A 59 -5.08 -18.17 7.84
C GLN A 59 -6.15 -17.24 7.24
N CYS A 60 -7.42 -17.38 7.65
CA CYS A 60 -8.48 -16.48 7.21
C CYS A 60 -8.21 -15.03 7.61
N GLN A 61 -7.75 -14.79 8.84
CA GLN A 61 -7.39 -13.45 9.29
C GLN A 61 -6.24 -12.87 8.46
N ASP A 62 -5.22 -13.66 8.15
CA ASP A 62 -4.09 -13.20 7.34
C ASP A 62 -4.53 -12.82 5.92
N LEU A 63 -5.38 -13.65 5.30
CA LEU A 63 -5.94 -13.35 3.98
C LEU A 63 -6.81 -12.09 3.99
N VAL A 64 -7.64 -11.91 5.03
CA VAL A 64 -8.45 -10.68 5.20
C VAL A 64 -7.55 -9.45 5.38
N ARG A 65 -6.49 -9.54 6.20
CA ARG A 65 -5.52 -8.45 6.36
C ARG A 65 -4.84 -8.13 5.03
N LEU A 66 -4.43 -9.15 4.28
CA LEU A 66 -3.81 -8.97 2.96
C LEU A 66 -4.76 -8.29 1.98
N TYR A 67 -6.04 -8.70 1.95
CA TYR A 67 -7.07 -8.07 1.13
C TYR A 67 -7.30 -6.60 1.52
N LEU A 68 -7.43 -6.31 2.82
CA LEU A 68 -7.64 -4.95 3.32
C LEU A 68 -6.43 -4.04 3.13
N ARG A 69 -5.21 -4.58 3.08
CA ARG A 69 -3.99 -3.84 2.72
C ARG A 69 -3.94 -3.39 1.26
N ARG A 70 -4.87 -3.87 0.41
CA ARG A 70 -5.00 -3.53 -1.02
C ARG A 70 -3.64 -3.47 -1.74
N PRO A 71 -2.83 -4.55 -1.68
CA PRO A 71 -1.55 -4.55 -2.36
C PRO A 71 -1.77 -4.44 -3.87
N VAL A 72 -1.17 -3.42 -4.49
CA VAL A 72 -1.21 -3.21 -5.93
C VAL A 72 -0.08 -4.01 -6.56
N ARG A 73 -0.39 -4.88 -7.52
CA ARG A 73 0.61 -5.57 -8.35
C ARG A 73 0.80 -4.79 -9.64
N MET A 74 2.03 -4.31 -9.87
CA MET A 74 2.39 -3.63 -11.12
C MET A 74 3.01 -4.64 -12.08
N THR A 75 2.40 -4.81 -13.25
CA THR A 75 2.98 -5.59 -14.35
C THR A 75 3.58 -4.62 -15.35
N MET A 76 4.90 -4.59 -15.44
CA MET A 76 5.61 -3.78 -16.44
C MET A 76 5.74 -4.59 -17.74
N THR A 77 5.21 -4.06 -18.83
CA THR A 77 5.40 -4.62 -20.17
C THR A 77 6.06 -3.56 -21.04
N MET A 78 7.10 -3.94 -21.78
CA MET A 78 7.81 -3.05 -22.69
C MET A 78 7.28 -3.27 -24.11
N SER A 79 6.38 -2.40 -24.55
CA SER A 79 5.86 -2.42 -25.92
C SER A 79 6.70 -1.47 -26.78
N ARG A 80 7.35 -1.99 -27.82
CA ARG A 80 8.07 -1.19 -28.82
C ARG A 80 7.09 -0.84 -29.95
N GLN A 81 6.19 0.10 -29.69
CA GLN A 81 5.28 0.66 -30.68
C GLN A 81 5.84 2.00 -31.22
N ALA A 82 5.73 2.21 -32.52
CA ALA A 82 6.09 3.46 -33.20
C ALA A 82 4.86 4.05 -33.90
N PRO A 83 4.70 5.38 -34.04
CA PRO A 83 5.60 6.45 -33.60
C PRO A 83 5.35 6.90 -32.14
N VAL A 84 6.42 7.22 -31.42
CA VAL A 84 6.35 7.76 -30.05
C VAL A 84 6.28 9.28 -30.11
N VAL A 85 5.47 9.89 -29.24
CA VAL A 85 5.39 11.35 -29.10
C VAL A 85 6.72 11.89 -28.57
N PHE A 86 7.32 12.83 -29.29
CA PHE A 86 8.54 13.50 -28.82
C PHE A 86 8.22 14.31 -27.56
N PRO A 87 8.97 14.14 -26.46
CA PRO A 87 8.69 14.84 -25.21
C PRO A 87 9.02 16.32 -25.32
N ALA A 88 8.41 17.14 -24.46
CA ALA A 88 8.84 18.52 -24.29
C ALA A 88 10.26 18.54 -23.71
N VAL A 89 11.18 19.24 -24.39
CA VAL A 89 12.55 19.45 -23.93
C VAL A 89 12.68 20.90 -23.47
N THR A 90 12.90 21.08 -22.17
CA THR A 90 13.14 22.40 -21.57
C THR A 90 14.63 22.56 -21.32
N ILE A 91 15.26 23.55 -21.96
CA ILE A 91 16.68 23.86 -21.80
C ILE A 91 16.79 25.22 -21.12
N CYS A 92 17.55 25.28 -20.04
CA CYS A 92 17.87 26.52 -19.33
C CYS A 92 19.39 26.71 -19.30
N ASN A 93 19.85 27.93 -19.54
CA ASN A 93 21.25 28.29 -19.26
C ASN A 93 21.48 28.25 -17.74
N GLN A 94 22.65 27.76 -17.31
CA GLN A 94 23.05 27.79 -15.90
C GLN A 94 23.35 29.22 -15.42
N ASN A 95 23.75 30.09 -16.34
CA ASN A 95 23.88 31.51 -16.06
C ASN A 95 22.49 32.14 -16.04
N ALA A 96 22.11 32.71 -14.90
CA ALA A 96 20.80 33.33 -14.75
C ALA A 96 20.69 34.66 -15.51
N PHE A 97 21.79 35.40 -15.62
CA PHE A 97 21.80 36.75 -16.18
C PHE A 97 23.02 37.02 -17.06
N ARG A 98 22.85 37.88 -18.05
CA ARG A 98 23.89 38.43 -18.90
C ARG A 98 24.57 39.60 -18.18
N LEU A 99 25.83 39.41 -17.79
CA LEU A 99 26.60 40.45 -17.12
C LEU A 99 26.79 41.71 -17.98
N VAL A 100 26.93 41.56 -19.29
CA VAL A 100 27.06 42.70 -20.23
C VAL A 100 25.80 43.57 -20.22
N ALA A 101 24.61 42.95 -20.32
CA ALA A 101 23.34 43.68 -20.28
C ALA A 101 23.13 44.40 -18.94
N ALA A 102 23.54 43.76 -17.84
CA ALA A 102 23.51 44.38 -16.52
C ALA A 102 24.47 45.58 -16.41
N ALA A 103 25.67 45.50 -17.01
CA ALA A 103 26.65 46.58 -17.02
C ALA A 103 26.19 47.78 -17.87
N GLU A 104 25.64 47.54 -19.06
CA GLU A 104 25.11 48.58 -19.95
C GLU A 104 23.96 49.37 -19.29
N ASN A 105 23.10 48.69 -18.53
CA ASN A 105 22.00 49.31 -17.81
C ASN A 105 22.42 49.89 -16.43
N GLY A 106 23.72 49.96 -16.12
CA GLY A 106 24.23 50.44 -14.83
C GLY A 106 23.79 49.61 -13.60
N SER A 107 23.27 48.41 -13.84
CA SER A 107 22.64 47.53 -12.84
C SER A 107 23.58 46.42 -12.34
N TYR A 108 24.80 46.35 -12.87
CA TYR A 108 25.79 45.32 -12.53
C TYR A 108 26.04 45.22 -11.02
N GLY A 109 26.24 46.35 -10.32
CA GLY A 109 26.67 46.35 -8.92
C GLY A 109 25.68 45.69 -7.96
N TRP A 110 24.38 45.97 -8.10
CA TRP A 110 23.37 45.37 -7.23
C TRP A 110 23.05 43.93 -7.65
N LEU A 111 23.11 43.61 -8.95
CA LEU A 111 22.84 42.27 -9.46
C LEU A 111 23.96 41.30 -9.06
N ASP A 112 25.22 41.74 -9.11
CA ASP A 112 26.38 41.01 -8.62
C ASP A 112 26.34 40.81 -7.09
N ASP A 113 26.02 41.86 -6.32
CA ASP A 113 25.86 41.76 -4.86
C ASP A 113 24.71 40.82 -4.45
N MET A 114 23.63 40.77 -5.25
CA MET A 114 22.52 39.84 -5.03
C MET A 114 22.90 38.39 -5.37
N TYR A 115 23.66 38.18 -6.45
CA TYR A 115 23.96 36.85 -6.99
C TYR A 115 25.20 36.19 -6.36
N SER A 116 26.15 37.00 -5.87
CA SER A 116 27.35 36.53 -5.16
C SER A 116 27.06 36.06 -3.73
N ARG A 117 25.93 36.45 -3.15
CA ARG A 117 25.52 36.04 -1.80
C ARG A 117 24.93 34.64 -1.78
N THR A 118 25.36 33.85 -0.81
CA THR A 118 24.77 32.53 -0.51
C THR A 118 23.38 32.67 0.11
N ASP A 119 23.17 33.66 0.97
CA ASP A 119 21.88 34.00 1.57
C ASP A 119 21.30 35.29 0.97
N LYS A 120 20.34 35.12 0.07
CA LYS A 120 19.65 36.21 -0.63
C LYS A 120 18.76 37.06 0.29
N SER A 121 18.38 36.55 1.47
CA SER A 121 17.57 37.30 2.43
C SER A 121 18.33 38.47 3.07
N THR A 122 19.67 38.38 3.09
CA THR A 122 20.56 39.42 3.62
C THR A 122 20.81 40.58 2.65
N PHE A 123 20.24 40.52 1.45
CA PHE A 123 20.43 41.55 0.44
C PHE A 123 19.80 42.88 0.89
N ASN A 124 20.58 43.96 0.80
CA ASN A 124 20.15 45.27 1.24
C ASN A 124 19.50 46.04 0.07
N TYR A 125 18.17 45.97 0.00
CA TYR A 125 17.38 46.62 -1.05
C TYR A 125 17.45 48.15 -1.01
N THR A 126 17.60 48.75 0.17
CA THR A 126 17.63 50.22 0.33
C THR A 126 18.97 50.82 -0.05
N LYS A 127 20.09 50.10 0.16
CA LYS A 127 21.43 50.49 -0.30
C LYS A 127 21.46 50.72 -1.81
N TRP A 128 20.76 49.88 -2.57
CA TRP A 128 20.76 49.91 -4.03
C TRP A 128 19.51 50.56 -4.64
N ASN A 129 18.56 51.03 -3.81
CA ASN A 129 17.28 51.61 -4.25
C ASN A 129 16.46 50.68 -5.17
N VAL A 130 16.45 49.37 -4.89
CA VAL A 130 15.79 48.34 -5.71
C VAL A 130 14.60 47.68 -5.00
N SER A 131 14.02 48.34 -4.00
CA SER A 131 12.84 47.80 -3.28
C SER A 131 11.59 47.66 -4.15
N ASN A 132 11.51 48.44 -5.23
CA ASN A 132 10.33 48.50 -6.11
C ASN A 132 10.50 47.68 -7.40
N VAL A 133 11.62 46.97 -7.56
CA VAL A 133 11.93 46.20 -8.77
C VAL A 133 11.44 44.77 -8.61
N SER A 134 10.65 44.27 -9.58
CA SER A 134 10.20 42.88 -9.56
C SER A 134 11.24 41.95 -10.17
N MET A 135 11.44 40.77 -9.60
CA MET A 135 12.35 39.76 -10.17
C MET A 135 11.95 39.34 -11.60
N ARG A 136 10.66 39.43 -11.94
CA ARG A 136 10.18 39.16 -13.29
C ARG A 136 10.78 40.15 -14.29
N ASP A 137 10.78 41.44 -13.96
CA ASP A 137 11.34 42.48 -14.83
C ASP A 137 12.86 42.32 -14.96
N VAL A 138 13.54 41.95 -13.88
CA VAL A 138 14.97 41.62 -13.88
C VAL A 138 15.27 40.47 -14.85
N TYR A 139 14.49 39.40 -14.82
CA TYR A 139 14.65 38.29 -15.77
C TYR A 139 14.32 38.73 -17.20
N LEU A 140 13.26 39.49 -17.43
CA LEU A 140 12.91 39.97 -18.77
C LEU A 140 14.00 40.89 -19.36
N GLN A 141 14.72 41.62 -18.51
CA GLN A 141 15.74 42.58 -18.94
C GLN A 141 17.14 41.96 -19.09
N PHE A 142 17.52 41.03 -18.20
CA PHE A 142 18.90 40.54 -18.13
C PHE A 142 19.06 39.05 -18.41
N ALA A 143 17.99 38.26 -18.61
CA ALA A 143 18.13 36.84 -18.93
C ALA A 143 18.76 36.62 -20.31
N HIS A 144 19.24 35.39 -20.54
CA HIS A 144 19.69 34.97 -21.86
C HIS A 144 18.52 34.88 -22.83
N LEU A 145 18.72 35.42 -24.02
CA LEU A 145 17.76 35.35 -25.10
C LEU A 145 17.89 34.01 -25.84
N GLN A 146 16.79 33.51 -26.38
CA GLN A 146 16.79 32.23 -27.08
C GLN A 146 17.60 32.30 -28.37
N GLU A 147 17.46 33.39 -29.10
CA GLU A 147 18.15 33.69 -30.35
C GLU A 147 19.67 33.76 -30.22
N ASP A 148 20.19 34.11 -29.03
CA ASP A 148 21.64 34.15 -28.77
C ASP A 148 22.22 32.77 -28.40
N MET A 149 21.36 31.86 -27.91
CA MET A 149 21.79 30.57 -27.34
C MET A 149 21.57 29.38 -28.30
N ILE A 150 20.66 29.51 -29.26
CA ILE A 150 20.36 28.46 -30.24
C ILE A 150 20.94 28.87 -31.59
N ALA A 151 22.08 28.27 -31.95
CA ALA A 151 22.63 28.36 -33.30
C ALA A 151 22.16 27.14 -34.12
N SER A 152 21.62 27.39 -35.32
CA SER A 152 21.23 26.37 -36.30
C SER A 152 22.29 26.15 -37.37
#